data_AF-A0A813EIH6-F1
#
_entry.id   AF-A0A813EIH6-F1
#
_cell.length_a   1.000
_cell.length_b   1.000
_cell.length_c   1.000
_cell.angle_alpha   90.00
_cell.angle_beta   90.00
_cell.angle_gamma   90.00
#
_symmetry.space_group_name_H-M   'P 1'
#
loop_
_entity.id
_entity.type
_entity.pdbx_description
1 polymer ?
#
loop_
_entity_poly.entity_id
_entity_poly.type
_entity_poly.pdbx_seq_one_letter_code
_entity_poly.pdbx_strand_id
1 'polypeptide(L)'
;ACSSPELCERSLTGDSLQPAGPAIIIITAGQEHDLPTPDLIARTEELNREGRLLVLSKGQPFGTLFPLLDVIIGQGGLGVTSEALRAGIPIITSGILLLDQRWWAARVSELHCGSKAVRVERLLVRDYRYSSAPTRIVKLLRQALVGTSNPEKDWRSRAKFISAELAASVRGDEDGVAANARAVYSGGTVKAAVLRDTFSANRGWTHCMGRQARCCFRCTETFIIGIIFMGVPTLLYVFLLCVFNILCCGPCRRRSAGDIKGHSEDIGKELDDDSSDIEVGQMQCWYYAGSTDASLSSDSDLTSESGDS
;
A
#
# COMPACT_ATOMS: atom_id res chain seq x y z
N ALA A 1 -3.77 13.87 -36.62
CA ALA A 1 -5.05 14.52 -36.96
C ALA A 1 -6.05 13.44 -37.36
N CYS A 2 -6.92 13.03 -36.44
CA CYS A 2 -8.09 12.21 -36.73
C CYS A 2 -9.28 13.18 -36.86
N SER A 3 -9.85 13.24 -38.06
CA SER A 3 -10.69 14.37 -38.51
C SER A 3 -12.20 14.07 -38.45
N SER A 4 -12.67 13.23 -37.53
CA SER A 4 -14.10 12.92 -37.45
C SER A 4 -14.55 12.71 -35.99
N PRO A 5 -15.19 13.72 -35.38
CA PRO A 5 -15.75 13.63 -34.02
C PRO A 5 -17.01 12.73 -33.90
N GLU A 6 -17.56 12.25 -35.02
CA GLU A 6 -18.90 11.66 -35.08
C GLU A 6 -18.99 10.17 -34.67
N LEU A 7 -17.87 9.50 -34.38
CA LEU A 7 -17.87 8.07 -33.99
C LEU A 7 -17.93 7.82 -32.48
N CYS A 8 -17.96 8.88 -31.65
CA CYS A 8 -18.02 8.76 -30.19
C CYS A 8 -19.41 9.05 -29.58
N GLU A 9 -20.44 9.24 -30.40
CA GLU A 9 -21.85 9.27 -30.00
C GLU A 9 -22.57 8.00 -30.50
N ARG A 10 -22.12 6.83 -30.01
CA ARG A 10 -22.97 5.63 -30.12
C ARG A 10 -24.18 5.83 -29.21
N SER A 11 -25.30 6.09 -29.86
CA SER A 11 -26.67 6.13 -29.34
C SER A 11 -26.91 5.13 -28.19
N LEU A 12 -27.06 5.67 -26.99
CA LEU A 12 -27.43 4.99 -25.74
C LEU A 12 -28.97 4.93 -25.57
N THR A 13 -29.71 4.75 -26.66
CA THR A 13 -31.17 4.61 -26.61
C THR A 13 -31.53 3.13 -26.71
N GLY A 14 -31.34 2.40 -25.61
CA GLY A 14 -31.75 1.01 -25.47
C GLY A 14 -31.91 0.68 -23.98
N ASP A 15 -33.12 0.28 -23.61
CA ASP A 15 -33.56 0.09 -22.23
C ASP A 15 -32.57 -0.71 -21.36
N SER A 16 -32.33 -0.19 -20.15
CA SER A 16 -31.52 -0.77 -19.05
C SER A 16 -29.99 -0.78 -19.19
N LEU A 17 -29.39 0.19 -19.89
CA LEU A 17 -27.96 0.50 -19.70
C LEU A 17 -27.72 0.95 -18.26
N GLN A 18 -27.40 0.00 -17.38
CA GLN A 18 -26.73 0.32 -16.12
C GLN A 18 -25.53 1.21 -16.48
N PRO A 19 -25.34 2.35 -15.80
CA PRO A 19 -24.25 3.26 -16.13
C PRO A 19 -22.95 2.46 -16.11
N ALA A 20 -22.25 2.45 -17.25
CA ALA A 20 -21.01 1.72 -17.40
C ALA A 20 -20.05 2.18 -16.30
N GLY A 21 -19.74 1.27 -15.36
CA GLY A 21 -18.82 1.60 -14.26
C GLY A 21 -17.44 1.96 -14.81
N PRO A 22 -16.60 2.65 -14.03
CA PRO A 22 -15.34 3.23 -14.52
C PRO A 22 -14.42 2.18 -15.13
N ALA A 23 -13.66 2.58 -16.16
CA ALA A 23 -12.52 1.82 -16.64
C ALA A 23 -11.35 1.97 -15.64
N ILE A 24 -10.63 0.88 -15.40
CA ILE A 24 -9.58 0.82 -14.38
C ILE A 24 -8.25 0.50 -15.05
N ILE A 25 -7.22 1.26 -14.73
CA ILE A 25 -5.83 0.95 -15.09
C ILE A 25 -5.09 0.55 -13.83
N ILE A 26 -4.49 -0.64 -13.82
CA ILE A 26 -3.69 -1.15 -12.70
C ILE A 26 -2.23 -1.22 -13.14
N ILE A 27 -1.32 -0.68 -12.32
CA ILE A 27 0.13 -0.74 -12.53
C ILE A 27 0.72 -1.57 -11.39
N THR A 28 1.25 -2.76 -11.69
CA THR A 28 1.73 -3.71 -10.65
C THR A 28 3.25 -3.64 -10.40
N ALA A 29 4.00 -2.99 -11.29
CA ALA A 29 5.45 -2.75 -11.17
C ALA A 29 6.27 -3.97 -10.71
N GLY A 30 5.92 -5.16 -11.19
CA GLY A 30 6.66 -6.40 -10.89
C GLY A 30 6.56 -6.91 -9.46
N GLN A 31 5.60 -6.43 -8.65
CA GLN A 31 5.34 -7.04 -7.35
C GLN A 31 4.61 -8.37 -7.54
N GLU A 32 5.20 -9.44 -7.01
CA GLU A 32 4.51 -10.71 -6.83
C GLU A 32 3.47 -10.53 -5.71
N HIS A 33 2.26 -11.00 -5.97
CA HIS A 33 1.15 -10.97 -5.03
C HIS A 33 0.62 -12.39 -4.85
N ASP A 34 -0.05 -12.64 -3.74
CA ASP A 34 -0.76 -13.89 -3.52
C ASP A 34 -1.67 -14.19 -4.72
N LEU A 35 -1.72 -15.46 -5.10
CA LEU A 35 -2.53 -15.89 -6.23
C LEU A 35 -4.01 -15.56 -5.95
N PRO A 36 -4.66 -14.75 -6.81
CA PRO A 36 -6.06 -14.43 -6.63
C PRO A 36 -6.92 -15.70 -6.80
N THR A 37 -8.11 -15.70 -6.19
CA THR A 37 -9.05 -16.81 -6.36
C THR A 37 -9.43 -16.99 -7.84
N PRO A 38 -9.75 -18.22 -8.29
CA PRO A 38 -10.15 -18.48 -9.68
C PRO A 38 -11.27 -17.56 -10.19
N ASP A 39 -12.24 -17.25 -9.32
CA ASP A 39 -13.35 -16.34 -9.64
C ASP A 39 -12.87 -14.92 -9.95
N LEU A 40 -11.87 -14.42 -9.20
CA LEU A 40 -11.30 -13.09 -9.44
C LEU A 40 -10.46 -13.06 -10.72
N ILE A 41 -9.77 -14.15 -11.06
CA ILE A 41 -9.04 -14.28 -12.33
C ILE A 41 -10.04 -14.21 -13.49
N ALA A 42 -11.08 -15.05 -13.46
CA ALA A 42 -12.11 -15.08 -14.50
C ALA A 42 -12.78 -13.71 -14.68
N ARG A 43 -13.09 -13.03 -13.56
CA ARG A 43 -13.68 -11.68 -13.61
C ARG A 43 -12.71 -10.62 -14.16
N THR A 44 -11.42 -10.74 -13.87
CA THR A 44 -10.38 -9.85 -14.40
C THR A 44 -10.25 -10.00 -15.91
N GLU A 45 -10.24 -11.24 -16.40
CA GLU A 45 -10.19 -11.54 -17.84
C GLU A 45 -11.42 -11.01 -18.58
N GLU A 46 -12.61 -11.17 -17.98
CA GLU A 46 -13.85 -10.63 -18.51
C GLU A 46 -13.80 -9.10 -18.63
N LEU A 47 -13.43 -8.39 -17.56
CA LEU A 47 -13.30 -6.93 -17.56
C LEU A 47 -12.24 -6.43 -18.55
N ASN A 48 -11.15 -7.18 -18.73
CA ASN A 48 -10.13 -6.87 -19.72
C ASN A 48 -10.68 -7.01 -21.14
N ARG A 49 -11.44 -8.08 -21.42
CA ARG A 49 -12.11 -8.28 -22.72
C ARG A 49 -13.14 -7.20 -23.02
N GLU A 50 -13.82 -6.70 -21.99
CA GLU A 50 -14.75 -5.55 -22.09
C GLU A 50 -14.03 -4.20 -22.29
N GLY A 51 -12.69 -4.16 -22.22
CA GLY A 51 -11.93 -2.90 -22.26
C GLY A 51 -12.09 -2.03 -21.02
N ARG A 52 -12.56 -2.61 -19.91
CA ARG A 52 -12.83 -1.91 -18.64
C ARG A 52 -11.73 -2.11 -17.60
N LEU A 53 -10.79 -3.00 -17.86
CA LEU A 53 -9.61 -3.22 -17.03
C LEU A 53 -8.38 -3.34 -17.91
N LEU A 54 -7.36 -2.52 -17.64
CA LEU A 54 -6.05 -2.61 -18.27
C LEU A 54 -5.00 -2.84 -17.19
N VAL A 55 -4.29 -3.96 -17.24
CA VAL A 55 -3.22 -4.28 -16.29
C VAL A 55 -1.86 -4.09 -16.97
N LEU A 56 -1.03 -3.23 -16.38
CA LEU A 56 0.30 -2.88 -16.87
C LEU A 56 1.35 -3.41 -15.90
N SER A 57 2.17 -4.35 -16.36
CA SER A 57 3.27 -4.93 -15.58
C SER A 57 4.50 -4.03 -15.52
N LYS A 58 4.67 -3.17 -16.53
CA LYS A 58 5.78 -2.21 -16.62
C LYS A 58 5.35 -0.85 -16.11
N GLY A 59 6.28 -0.16 -15.45
CA GLY A 59 6.11 1.24 -15.05
C GLY A 59 5.75 2.11 -16.25
N GLN A 60 4.89 3.11 -16.02
CA GLN A 60 4.44 4.05 -17.04
C GLN A 60 4.92 5.47 -16.72
N PRO A 61 5.24 6.29 -17.73
CA PRO A 61 5.55 7.70 -17.53
C PRO A 61 4.30 8.44 -17.04
N PHE A 62 4.30 8.85 -15.78
CA PHE A 62 3.15 9.51 -15.15
C PHE A 62 2.78 10.84 -15.84
N GLY A 63 3.76 11.61 -16.32
CA GLY A 63 3.51 12.88 -16.99
C GLY A 63 2.64 12.78 -18.25
N THR A 64 2.70 11.65 -18.98
CA THR A 64 1.82 11.40 -20.14
C THR A 64 0.54 10.69 -19.77
N LEU A 65 0.59 9.82 -18.75
CA LEU A 65 -0.57 9.02 -18.33
C LEU A 65 -1.60 9.86 -17.57
N PHE A 66 -1.15 10.68 -16.61
CA PHE A 66 -2.02 11.36 -15.67
C PHE A 66 -3.04 12.29 -16.33
N PRO A 67 -2.70 13.11 -17.34
CA PRO A 67 -3.71 13.93 -18.03
C PRO A 67 -4.90 13.16 -18.62
N LEU A 68 -4.79 11.83 -18.77
CA LEU A 68 -5.83 10.94 -19.27
C LEU A 68 -6.65 10.26 -18.16
N LEU A 69 -6.33 10.50 -16.88
CA LEU A 69 -6.97 9.86 -15.73
C LEU A 69 -7.95 10.80 -15.03
N ASP A 70 -9.02 10.21 -14.52
CA ASP A 70 -10.04 10.90 -13.73
C ASP A 70 -9.77 10.92 -12.21
N VAL A 71 -9.03 9.92 -11.72
CA VAL A 71 -8.72 9.69 -10.31
C VAL A 71 -7.52 8.75 -10.21
N ILE A 72 -6.70 8.93 -9.17
CA ILE A 72 -5.58 8.03 -8.86
C ILE A 72 -5.79 7.39 -7.50
N ILE A 73 -5.51 6.09 -7.40
CA ILE A 73 -5.33 5.39 -6.12
C ILE A 73 -3.85 5.07 -5.99
N GLY A 74 -3.19 5.56 -4.94
CA GLY A 74 -1.76 5.34 -4.78
C GLY A 74 -1.28 5.49 -3.33
N GLN A 75 -0.07 5.02 -3.05
CA GLN A 75 0.52 5.01 -1.71
C GLN A 75 0.83 6.39 -1.12
N GLY A 76 0.78 7.45 -1.92
CA GLY A 76 1.10 8.81 -1.48
C GLY A 76 2.59 9.13 -1.47
N GLY A 77 3.40 8.48 -2.31
CA GLY A 77 4.80 8.87 -2.48
C GLY A 77 4.92 10.24 -3.16
N LEU A 78 5.90 11.05 -2.74
CA LEU A 78 6.13 12.42 -3.23
C LEU A 78 5.95 12.56 -4.74
N GLY A 79 6.69 11.78 -5.55
CA GLY A 79 6.70 11.95 -7.01
C GLY A 79 5.34 11.68 -7.69
N VAL A 80 4.63 10.64 -7.26
CA VAL A 80 3.28 10.33 -7.78
C VAL A 80 2.29 11.42 -7.35
N THR A 81 2.35 11.84 -6.08
CA THR A 81 1.45 12.85 -5.55
C THR A 81 1.68 14.22 -6.20
N SER A 82 2.93 14.64 -6.41
CA SER A 82 3.25 15.91 -7.04
C SER A 82 2.77 15.95 -8.50
N GLU A 83 3.01 14.90 -9.27
CA GLU A 83 2.57 14.83 -10.66
C GLU A 83 1.04 14.79 -10.77
N ALA A 84 0.36 14.08 -9.86
CA ALA A 84 -1.11 14.06 -9.83
C ALA A 84 -1.70 15.43 -9.50
N LEU A 85 -1.11 16.17 -8.55
CA LEU A 85 -1.52 17.55 -8.23
C LEU A 85 -1.26 18.51 -9.39
N ARG A 86 -0.13 18.38 -10.09
CA ARG A 86 0.16 19.16 -11.30
C ARG A 86 -0.84 18.88 -12.41
N ALA A 87 -1.23 17.62 -12.58
CA ALA A 87 -2.25 17.23 -13.56
C ALA A 87 -3.69 17.57 -13.12
N GLY A 88 -3.90 18.01 -11.88
CA GLY A 88 -5.21 18.41 -11.36
C GLY A 88 -6.16 17.23 -11.11
N ILE A 89 -5.61 16.08 -10.74
CA ILE A 89 -6.36 14.83 -10.56
C ILE A 89 -6.57 14.55 -9.06
N PRO A 90 -7.77 14.14 -8.65
CA PRO A 90 -8.01 13.76 -7.27
C PRO A 90 -7.27 12.46 -6.89
N ILE A 91 -6.79 12.39 -5.63
CA ILE A 91 -5.94 11.29 -5.16
C ILE A 91 -6.58 10.56 -3.98
N ILE A 92 -6.79 9.26 -4.11
CA ILE A 92 -7.15 8.36 -3.01
C ILE A 92 -5.86 7.75 -2.47
N THR A 93 -5.45 8.17 -1.27
CA THR A 93 -4.18 7.72 -0.71
C THR A 93 -4.34 6.44 0.10
N SER A 94 -3.68 5.36 -0.32
CA SER A 94 -3.71 4.07 0.37
C SER A 94 -2.47 3.21 0.17
N GLY A 95 -2.09 2.45 1.21
CA GLY A 95 -0.95 1.54 1.20
C GLY A 95 -0.47 1.24 2.62
N ILE A 96 0.81 0.89 2.74
CA ILE A 96 1.50 0.72 4.03
C ILE A 96 1.73 2.08 4.72
N LEU A 97 1.83 3.16 3.92
CA LEU A 97 2.01 4.54 4.38
C LEU A 97 3.30 4.68 5.21
N LEU A 98 4.44 4.34 4.59
CA LEU A 98 5.78 4.45 5.18
C LEU A 98 6.42 5.80 4.86
N LEU A 99 7.34 6.24 5.71
CA LEU A 99 8.13 7.46 5.51
C LEU A 99 7.23 8.70 5.29
N ASP A 100 7.50 9.47 4.24
CA ASP A 100 6.81 10.70 3.87
C ASP A 100 5.40 10.48 3.31
N GLN A 101 5.00 9.23 3.03
CA GLN A 101 3.69 8.90 2.47
C GLN A 101 2.52 9.39 3.34
N ARG A 102 2.66 9.31 4.68
CA ARG A 102 1.62 9.80 5.60
C ARG A 102 1.48 11.31 5.55
N TRP A 103 2.60 12.00 5.41
CA TRP A 103 2.62 13.45 5.33
C TRP A 103 1.93 13.92 4.05
N TRP A 104 2.26 13.31 2.91
CA TRP A 104 1.61 13.61 1.64
C TRP A 104 0.12 13.28 1.63
N ALA A 105 -0.27 12.14 2.22
CA ALA A 105 -1.68 11.81 2.41
C ALA A 105 -2.45 12.87 3.22
N ALA A 106 -1.83 13.38 4.30
CA ALA A 106 -2.40 14.46 5.10
C ALA A 106 -2.53 15.75 4.28
N ARG A 107 -1.48 16.13 3.54
CA ARG A 107 -1.48 17.33 2.69
C ARG A 107 -2.53 17.28 1.59
N VAL A 108 -2.67 16.15 0.89
CA VAL A 108 -3.72 15.96 -0.12
C VAL A 108 -5.11 16.16 0.49
N SER A 109 -5.35 15.63 1.69
CA SER A 109 -6.62 15.80 2.39
C SER A 109 -6.85 17.23 2.88
N GLU A 110 -5.82 17.91 3.39
CA GLU A 110 -5.88 19.30 3.86
C GLU A 110 -6.14 20.27 2.70
N LEU A 111 -5.56 19.99 1.54
CA LEU A 111 -5.81 20.75 0.31
C LEU A 111 -7.17 20.44 -0.31
N HIS A 112 -7.93 19.48 0.24
CA HIS A 112 -9.18 18.95 -0.31
C HIS A 112 -9.06 18.40 -1.73
N CYS A 113 -7.88 17.89 -2.12
CA CYS A 113 -7.64 17.26 -3.42
C CYS A 113 -7.81 15.74 -3.38
N GLY A 114 -8.29 15.16 -2.28
CA GLY A 114 -8.35 13.72 -2.14
C GLY A 114 -8.72 13.22 -0.75
N SER A 115 -8.56 11.91 -0.57
CA SER A 115 -8.92 11.25 0.68
C SER A 115 -7.87 11.44 1.76
N LYS A 116 -8.28 11.33 3.04
CA LYS A 116 -7.36 10.99 4.12
C LYS A 116 -6.68 9.65 3.83
N ALA A 117 -5.51 9.44 4.41
CA ALA A 117 -4.78 8.18 4.30
C ALA A 117 -5.66 7.00 4.76
N VAL A 118 -5.82 5.98 3.92
CA VAL A 118 -6.54 4.76 4.26
C VAL A 118 -5.58 3.59 4.17
N ARG A 119 -5.42 2.84 5.26
CA ARG A 119 -4.64 1.60 5.21
C ARG A 119 -5.24 0.63 4.20
N VAL A 120 -4.40 -0.12 3.49
CA VAL A 120 -4.82 -1.04 2.42
C VAL A 120 -5.87 -2.05 2.89
N GLU A 121 -5.71 -2.60 4.10
CA GLU A 121 -6.63 -3.61 4.65
C GLU A 121 -8.02 -3.02 4.94
N ARG A 122 -8.11 -1.69 5.07
CA ARG A 122 -9.37 -0.98 5.31
C ARG A 122 -10.08 -0.53 4.04
N LEU A 123 -9.48 -0.69 2.86
CA LEU A 123 -10.11 -0.31 1.59
C LEU A 123 -11.29 -1.21 1.22
N LEU A 124 -11.14 -2.51 1.48
CA LEU A 124 -12.12 -3.52 1.10
C LEU A 124 -13.20 -3.76 2.16
N VAL A 125 -13.03 -3.19 3.35
CA VAL A 125 -14.02 -3.29 4.44
C VAL A 125 -15.35 -2.69 4.00
N ARG A 126 -16.43 -3.46 4.20
CA ARG A 126 -17.83 -3.04 4.04
C ARG A 126 -18.37 -2.48 5.35
N ASP A 127 -19.41 -1.65 5.27
CA ASP A 127 -20.15 -1.24 6.47
C ASP A 127 -20.96 -2.44 6.96
N TYR A 128 -20.61 -2.98 8.13
CA TYR A 128 -21.22 -4.20 8.69
C TYR A 128 -22.73 -4.07 8.90
N ARG A 129 -23.25 -2.84 8.98
CA ARG A 129 -24.68 -2.60 9.19
C ARG A 129 -25.54 -2.97 7.98
N TYR A 130 -24.94 -3.09 6.79
CA TYR A 130 -25.66 -3.45 5.57
C TYR A 130 -24.80 -4.39 4.71
N SER A 131 -25.26 -5.61 4.49
CA SER A 131 -24.57 -6.60 3.64
C SER A 131 -24.33 -6.10 2.21
N SER A 132 -25.22 -5.23 1.72
CA SER A 132 -25.16 -4.58 0.40
C SER A 132 -24.39 -3.25 0.39
N ALA A 133 -23.83 -2.80 1.52
CA ALA A 133 -23.07 -1.55 1.54
C ALA A 133 -21.85 -1.66 0.62
N PRO A 134 -21.59 -0.61 -0.20
CA PRO A 134 -20.38 -0.57 -1.00
C PRO A 134 -19.14 -0.56 -0.09
N THR A 135 -18.07 -1.19 -0.56
CA THR A 135 -16.76 -1.15 0.11
C THR A 135 -16.28 0.29 0.24
N ARG A 136 -15.36 0.54 1.18
CA ARG A 136 -14.82 1.88 1.40
C ARG A 136 -14.18 2.46 0.13
N ILE A 137 -13.44 1.66 -0.64
CA ILE A 137 -12.83 2.12 -1.89
C ILE A 137 -13.86 2.56 -2.92
N VAL A 138 -14.99 1.86 -3.05
CA VAL A 138 -16.07 2.24 -3.97
C VAL A 138 -16.70 3.57 -3.54
N LYS A 139 -16.88 3.80 -2.23
CA LYS A 139 -17.38 5.10 -1.72
C LYS A 139 -16.42 6.25 -2.07
N LEU A 140 -15.11 6.04 -1.87
CA LEU A 140 -14.09 7.05 -2.17
C LEU A 140 -13.98 7.34 -3.67
N LEU A 141 -14.04 6.29 -4.51
CA LEU A 141 -14.05 6.44 -5.97
C LEU A 141 -15.27 7.22 -6.45
N ARG A 142 -16.47 6.90 -5.94
CA ARG A 142 -17.68 7.67 -6.27
C ARG A 142 -17.55 9.14 -5.89
N GLN A 143 -17.00 9.43 -4.70
CA GLN A 143 -16.74 10.80 -4.28
C GLN A 143 -15.76 11.53 -5.21
N ALA A 144 -14.70 10.86 -5.66
CA ALA A 144 -13.71 11.45 -6.56
C ALA A 144 -14.22 11.66 -8.00
N LEU A 145 -15.09 10.76 -8.49
CA LEU A 145 -15.59 10.77 -9.87
C LEU A 145 -16.82 11.66 -10.05
N VAL A 146 -17.82 11.51 -9.18
CA VAL A 146 -19.10 12.23 -9.28
C VAL A 146 -18.98 13.65 -8.74
N GLY A 147 -17.99 13.88 -7.86
CA GLY A 147 -17.89 15.12 -7.10
C GLY A 147 -19.02 15.25 -6.09
N THR A 148 -19.08 16.40 -5.42
CA THR A 148 -20.18 16.74 -4.53
C THR A 148 -20.79 18.06 -4.95
N SER A 149 -22.08 18.28 -4.66
CA SER A 149 -22.73 19.57 -4.92
C SER A 149 -22.09 20.74 -4.14
N ASN A 150 -21.31 20.44 -3.10
CA ASN A 150 -20.48 21.42 -2.41
C ASN A 150 -19.10 21.53 -3.10
N PRO A 151 -18.76 22.67 -3.73
CA PRO A 151 -17.48 22.86 -4.41
C PRO A 151 -16.26 22.70 -3.49
N GLU A 152 -16.39 23.03 -2.20
CA GLU A 152 -15.30 22.91 -1.23
C GLU A 152 -14.97 21.45 -0.89
N LYS A 153 -15.93 20.55 -1.11
CA LYS A 153 -15.79 19.10 -0.86
C LYS A 153 -15.57 18.31 -2.14
N ASP A 154 -15.68 18.96 -3.30
CA ASP A 154 -15.41 18.34 -4.59
C ASP A 154 -13.90 18.30 -4.86
N TRP A 155 -13.32 17.10 -4.73
CA TRP A 155 -11.90 16.88 -4.91
C TRP A 155 -11.42 17.21 -6.32
N ARG A 156 -12.26 17.01 -7.34
CA ARG A 156 -11.90 17.25 -8.74
C ARG A 156 -11.74 18.75 -9.00
N SER A 157 -12.74 19.55 -8.62
CA SER A 157 -12.66 21.01 -8.76
C SER A 157 -11.47 21.59 -8.00
N ARG A 158 -11.23 21.09 -6.79
CA ARG A 158 -10.10 21.57 -5.98
C ARG A 158 -8.74 21.17 -6.53
N ALA A 159 -8.58 19.94 -7.02
CA ALA A 159 -7.35 19.50 -7.66
C ALA A 159 -7.04 20.35 -8.91
N LYS A 160 -8.04 20.65 -9.75
CA LYS A 160 -7.89 21.56 -10.89
C LYS A 160 -7.49 22.98 -10.48
N PHE A 161 -8.09 23.50 -9.40
CA PHE A 161 -7.72 24.80 -8.86
C PHE A 161 -6.24 24.84 -8.43
N ILE A 162 -5.79 23.83 -7.67
CA ILE A 162 -4.38 23.73 -7.23
C ILE A 162 -3.44 23.56 -8.43
N SER A 163 -3.80 22.75 -9.43
CA SER A 163 -3.03 22.62 -10.67
C SER A 163 -2.85 23.97 -11.38
N ALA A 164 -3.92 24.76 -11.50
CA ALA A 164 -3.87 26.09 -12.09
C ALA A 164 -3.01 27.08 -11.27
N GLU A 165 -3.08 27.01 -9.94
CA GLU A 165 -2.25 27.81 -9.03
C GLU A 165 -0.76 27.44 -9.17
N LEU A 166 -0.44 26.14 -9.22
CA LEU A 166 0.91 25.65 -9.46
C LEU A 166 1.42 26.12 -10.82
N ALA A 167 0.63 25.97 -11.89
CA ALA A 167 1.00 26.45 -13.22
C ALA A 167 1.19 27.98 -13.25
N ALA A 168 0.39 28.73 -12.50
CA ALA A 168 0.54 30.17 -12.37
C ALA A 168 1.82 30.57 -11.64
N SER A 169 2.19 29.85 -10.58
CA SER A 169 3.41 30.11 -9.80
C SER A 169 4.70 29.88 -10.58
N VAL A 170 4.65 29.05 -11.63
CA VAL A 170 5.78 28.76 -12.52
C VAL A 170 5.94 29.82 -13.61
N ARG A 171 4.95 30.69 -13.84
CA ARG A 171 5.07 31.76 -14.85
C ARG A 171 6.13 32.79 -14.43
N GLY A 172 7.34 32.62 -14.95
CA GLY A 172 8.52 33.45 -14.65
C GLY A 172 9.72 32.65 -14.11
N ASP A 173 9.54 31.36 -13.82
CA ASP A 173 10.61 30.41 -13.49
C ASP A 173 10.55 29.29 -14.53
N GLU A 174 11.30 29.44 -15.65
CA GLU A 174 11.12 28.63 -16.87
C GLU A 174 11.12 27.11 -16.65
N ASP A 175 11.76 26.62 -15.59
CA ASP A 175 11.79 25.20 -15.23
C ASP A 175 11.00 24.88 -13.93
N GLY A 176 10.52 25.89 -13.16
CA GLY A 176 9.96 25.73 -11.80
C GLY A 176 10.92 25.09 -10.78
N VAL A 177 12.13 24.78 -11.25
CA VAL A 177 13.20 24.06 -10.56
C VAL A 177 14.25 25.06 -10.16
N ALA A 178 14.51 26.12 -10.91
CA ALA A 178 15.53 27.10 -10.64
C ALA A 178 15.18 27.94 -9.42
N ALA A 179 13.94 28.39 -9.21
CA ALA A 179 13.58 29.10 -7.97
C ALA A 179 13.65 28.16 -6.75
N ASN A 180 13.17 26.92 -6.87
CA ASN A 180 13.28 25.93 -5.80
C ASN A 180 14.74 25.54 -5.52
N ALA A 181 15.53 25.31 -6.56
CA ALA A 181 16.95 25.01 -6.47
C ALA A 181 17.71 26.20 -5.90
N ARG A 182 17.38 27.44 -6.29
CA ARG A 182 17.92 28.66 -5.68
C ARG A 182 17.52 28.79 -4.21
N ALA A 183 16.28 28.45 -3.84
CA ALA A 183 15.82 28.48 -2.46
C ALA A 183 16.50 27.41 -1.61
N VAL A 184 16.63 26.18 -2.11
CA VAL A 184 17.36 25.06 -1.49
C VAL A 184 18.85 25.39 -1.39
N TYR A 185 19.44 25.89 -2.47
CA TYR A 185 20.84 26.32 -2.52
C TYR A 185 21.08 27.46 -1.54
N SER A 186 20.26 28.51 -1.56
CA SER A 186 20.35 29.64 -0.61
C SER A 186 20.16 29.19 0.83
N GLY A 187 19.17 28.32 1.10
CA GLY A 187 18.96 27.71 2.40
C GLY A 187 20.13 26.83 2.85
N GLY A 188 20.77 26.10 1.93
CA GLY A 188 21.89 25.21 2.21
C GLY A 188 23.25 25.88 2.26
N THR A 189 23.43 27.04 1.61
CA THR A 189 24.73 27.72 1.47
C THR A 189 24.78 29.10 2.14
N VAL A 190 23.79 29.97 1.87
CA VAL A 190 23.77 31.38 2.33
C VAL A 190 23.16 31.48 3.73
N LYS A 191 21.99 30.87 3.91
CA LYS A 191 21.36 30.60 5.20
C LYS A 191 21.66 29.19 5.66
N ALA A 192 22.87 28.70 5.36
CA ALA A 192 23.38 27.54 6.04
C ALA A 192 23.43 27.90 7.53
N ALA A 193 22.31 27.73 8.25
CA ALA A 193 22.33 27.09 9.54
C ALA A 193 23.02 25.78 9.20
N VAL A 194 24.35 25.83 9.17
CA VAL A 194 25.17 24.69 8.84
C VAL A 194 24.57 23.61 9.70
N LEU A 195 24.24 22.47 9.10
CA LEU A 195 23.83 21.28 9.84
C LEU A 195 24.87 20.89 10.93
N ARG A 196 25.94 21.67 11.14
CA ARG A 196 26.61 21.81 12.43
C ARG A 196 25.60 21.89 13.57
N ASP A 197 24.61 22.79 13.58
CA ASP A 197 23.72 23.00 14.74
C ASP A 197 22.57 22.01 14.91
N THR A 198 22.11 21.33 13.87
CA THR A 198 21.19 20.19 14.07
C THR A 198 21.89 19.00 14.75
N PHE A 199 23.22 18.95 14.69
CA PHE A 199 24.07 18.03 15.47
C PHE A 199 24.79 18.69 16.67
N SER A 200 24.87 20.03 16.78
CA SER A 200 25.48 20.74 17.92
C SER A 200 24.51 21.31 18.96
N ALA A 201 23.25 21.60 18.61
CA ALA A 201 22.25 22.12 19.54
C ALA A 201 21.74 21.09 20.57
N ASN A 202 22.21 19.84 20.51
CA ASN A 202 22.00 18.82 21.54
C ASN A 202 23.33 18.17 22.00
N ARG A 203 24.44 18.94 22.04
CA ARG A 203 25.71 18.50 22.65
C ARG A 203 25.73 18.51 24.18
N GLY A 204 24.56 18.52 24.84
CA GLY A 204 24.47 17.86 26.13
C GLY A 204 24.67 16.37 25.88
N TRP A 205 25.92 15.88 25.89
CA TRP A 205 26.24 14.46 25.75
C TRP A 205 25.32 13.59 26.63
N THR A 206 25.00 14.10 27.82
CA THR A 206 24.05 13.51 28.77
C THR A 206 22.60 13.41 28.26
N HIS A 207 22.09 14.42 27.54
CA HIS A 207 20.72 14.41 27.02
C HIS A 207 20.59 13.56 25.75
N CYS A 208 21.61 13.56 24.88
CA CYS A 208 21.67 12.67 23.72
C CYS A 208 21.82 11.21 24.16
N MET A 209 22.73 10.92 25.10
CA MET A 209 22.82 9.60 25.73
C MET A 209 21.53 9.22 26.45
N GLY A 210 20.85 10.14 27.13
CA GLY A 210 19.56 9.87 27.77
C GLY A 210 18.47 9.48 26.77
N ARG A 211 18.38 10.17 25.63
CA ARG A 211 17.42 9.82 24.56
C ARG A 211 17.77 8.53 23.85
N GLN A 212 19.05 8.31 23.54
CA GLN A 212 19.52 7.06 22.95
C GLN A 212 19.34 5.89 23.90
N ALA A 213 19.71 6.03 25.18
CA ALA A 213 19.48 5.01 26.20
C ALA A 213 17.99 4.70 26.37
N ARG A 214 17.10 5.72 26.35
CA ARG A 214 15.66 5.51 26.40
C ARG A 214 15.12 4.81 25.14
N CYS A 215 15.66 5.14 23.97
CA CYS A 215 15.32 4.48 22.72
C CYS A 215 15.81 3.03 22.71
N CYS A 216 17.07 2.78 23.07
CA CYS A 216 17.64 1.45 23.25
C CYS A 216 16.85 0.65 24.30
N PHE A 217 16.48 1.25 25.43
CA PHE A 217 15.67 0.57 26.46
C PHE A 217 14.30 0.17 25.92
N ARG A 218 13.61 1.05 25.20
CA ARG A 218 12.32 0.70 24.55
C ARG A 218 12.48 -0.35 23.46
N CYS A 219 13.54 -0.31 22.67
CA CYS A 219 13.83 -1.33 21.67
C CYS A 219 14.13 -2.67 22.34
N THR A 220 14.93 -2.69 23.40
CA THR A 220 15.22 -3.89 24.20
C THR A 220 13.97 -4.41 24.90
N GLU A 221 13.13 -3.55 25.47
CA GLU A 221 11.83 -3.92 26.06
C GLU A 221 10.93 -4.56 25.01
N THR A 222 10.78 -3.95 23.84
CA THR A 222 9.97 -4.48 22.74
C THR A 222 10.55 -5.80 22.20
N PHE A 223 11.88 -5.92 22.16
CA PHE A 223 12.59 -7.13 21.74
C PHE A 223 12.46 -8.26 22.76
N ILE A 224 12.58 -7.97 24.07
CA ILE A 224 12.36 -8.93 25.15
C ILE A 224 10.90 -9.38 25.17
N ILE A 225 9.94 -8.46 25.03
CA ILE A 225 8.53 -8.79 24.86
C ILE A 225 8.36 -9.69 23.63
N GLY A 226 8.95 -9.34 22.48
CA GLY A 226 8.95 -10.17 21.28
C GLY A 226 9.53 -11.57 21.51
N ILE A 227 10.67 -11.69 22.21
CA ILE A 227 11.30 -12.97 22.56
C ILE A 227 10.44 -13.76 23.54
N ILE A 228 9.82 -13.12 24.52
CA ILE A 228 8.94 -13.82 25.48
C ILE A 228 7.69 -14.31 24.73
N PHE A 229 7.06 -13.47 23.91
CA PHE A 229 5.86 -13.84 23.18
C PHE A 229 6.09 -14.81 22.03
N MET A 230 7.27 -14.84 21.40
CA MET A 230 7.60 -15.82 20.35
C MET A 230 8.32 -17.06 20.89
N GLY A 231 9.18 -16.89 21.88
CA GLY A 231 10.01 -17.93 22.47
C GLY A 231 9.29 -18.76 23.53
N VAL A 232 8.45 -18.17 24.39
CA VAL A 232 7.73 -18.93 25.42
C VAL A 232 6.75 -19.93 24.81
N PRO A 233 5.92 -19.59 23.80
CA PRO A 233 5.05 -20.59 23.17
C PRO A 233 5.84 -21.70 22.48
N THR A 234 6.96 -21.37 21.84
CA THR A 234 7.81 -22.36 21.15
C THR A 234 8.51 -23.29 22.14
N LEU A 235 9.07 -22.76 23.21
CA LEU A 235 9.71 -23.54 24.28
C LEU A 235 8.68 -24.36 25.08
N LEU A 236 7.50 -23.81 25.34
CA LEU A 236 6.40 -24.52 25.98
C LEU A 236 5.88 -25.65 25.08
N TYR A 237 5.75 -25.42 23.78
CA TYR A 237 5.36 -26.44 22.80
C TYR A 237 6.39 -27.59 22.73
N VAL A 238 7.69 -27.28 22.67
CA VAL A 238 8.76 -28.30 22.70
C VAL A 238 8.77 -29.04 24.04
N PHE A 239 8.59 -28.34 25.16
CA PHE A 239 8.51 -28.98 26.47
C PHE A 239 7.31 -29.92 26.57
N LEU A 240 6.13 -29.49 26.11
CA LEU A 240 4.92 -30.31 26.07
C LEU A 240 5.08 -31.52 25.14
N LEU A 241 5.72 -31.37 23.98
CA LEU A 241 6.07 -32.47 23.09
C LEU A 241 7.06 -33.45 23.73
N CYS A 242 8.07 -32.96 24.46
CA CYS A 242 9.00 -33.82 25.19
C CYS A 242 8.30 -34.58 26.33
N VAL A 243 7.46 -33.91 27.12
CA VAL A 243 6.66 -34.54 28.18
C VAL A 243 5.70 -35.56 27.57
N PHE A 244 5.00 -35.21 26.49
CA PHE A 244 4.11 -36.14 25.77
C PHE A 244 4.87 -37.36 25.26
N ASN A 245 6.02 -37.17 24.61
CA ASN A 245 6.85 -38.29 24.15
C ASN A 245 7.39 -39.15 25.30
N ILE A 246 7.74 -38.57 26.46
CA ILE A 246 8.17 -39.32 27.65
C ILE A 246 7.01 -40.12 28.26
N LEU A 247 5.80 -39.54 28.30
CA LEU A 247 4.59 -40.19 28.81
C LEU A 247 4.06 -41.26 27.83
N CYS A 248 4.27 -41.08 26.53
CA CYS A 248 3.88 -42.03 25.48
C CYS A 248 4.96 -43.08 25.15
N CYS A 249 6.20 -42.90 25.60
CA CYS A 249 7.26 -43.90 25.44
C CYS A 249 6.99 -45.13 26.34
N GLY A 250 6.85 -46.29 25.69
CA GLY A 250 6.50 -47.59 26.29
C GLY A 250 7.30 -48.07 27.52
N PRO A 251 8.57 -47.66 27.78
CA PRO A 251 9.29 -48.07 28.99
C PRO A 251 8.65 -47.56 30.30
N CYS A 252 8.01 -46.39 30.28
CA CYS A 252 7.33 -45.81 31.46
C CYS A 252 5.93 -46.42 31.67
N ARG A 253 5.30 -46.95 30.62
CA ARG A 253 3.98 -47.61 30.71
C ARG A 253 4.06 -49.06 31.19
N ARG A 254 5.23 -49.69 31.14
CA ARG A 254 5.43 -51.10 31.56
C ARG A 254 5.63 -51.31 33.06
N ARG A 255 5.71 -50.26 33.89
CA ARG A 255 5.92 -50.42 35.35
C ARG A 255 4.67 -50.46 36.21
N SER A 256 3.48 -50.25 35.63
CA SER A 256 2.21 -50.31 36.37
C SER A 256 1.25 -51.42 35.91
N ALA A 257 1.66 -52.27 34.96
CA ALA A 257 0.91 -53.47 34.59
C ALA A 257 1.35 -54.66 35.46
N GLY A 258 1.20 -54.50 36.78
CA GLY A 258 1.31 -55.55 37.76
C GLY A 258 -0.03 -55.69 38.49
N ASP A 259 -0.86 -56.58 37.96
CA ASP A 259 -1.88 -57.33 38.69
C ASP A 259 -3.18 -56.60 39.13
N ILE A 260 -4.09 -56.40 38.17
CA ILE A 260 -5.54 -56.40 38.46
C ILE A 260 -6.26 -57.16 37.34
N LYS A 261 -6.54 -58.45 37.59
CA LYS A 261 -7.57 -59.21 36.88
C LYS A 261 -8.94 -58.89 37.48
N GLY A 262 -9.92 -58.51 36.64
CA GLY A 262 -11.33 -58.73 36.96
C GLY A 262 -12.30 -57.68 36.41
N HIS A 263 -13.31 -58.16 35.66
CA HIS A 263 -14.57 -57.53 35.21
C HIS A 263 -14.46 -56.40 34.16
N SER A 264 -14.93 -56.56 32.91
CA SER A 264 -16.33 -56.69 32.41
C SER A 264 -17.22 -55.58 32.99
N GLU A 265 -17.96 -54.75 32.26
CA GLU A 265 -18.74 -54.91 31.02
C GLU A 265 -18.88 -53.55 30.32
N ASP A 266 -19.30 -53.64 29.05
CA ASP A 266 -20.07 -52.70 28.24
C ASP A 266 -20.44 -51.33 28.83
N ILE A 267 -20.25 -50.28 28.02
CA ILE A 267 -21.29 -49.34 27.60
C ILE A 267 -20.70 -48.45 26.50
N GLY A 268 -21.22 -48.62 25.29
CA GLY A 268 -21.06 -47.64 24.21
C GLY A 268 -21.93 -46.42 24.45
N LYS A 269 -21.45 -45.27 23.95
CA LYS A 269 -22.25 -44.21 23.32
C LYS A 269 -21.31 -43.10 22.82
N GLU A 270 -21.18 -43.05 21.49
CA GLU A 270 -21.71 -41.95 20.68
C GLU A 270 -21.47 -40.54 21.23
N LEU A 271 -20.47 -39.84 20.66
CA LEU A 271 -20.39 -38.39 20.72
C LEU A 271 -19.89 -37.87 19.37
N ASP A 272 -20.78 -37.09 18.77
CA ASP A 272 -20.67 -36.45 17.48
C ASP A 272 -19.48 -35.51 17.37
N ASP A 273 -18.89 -35.58 16.19
CA ASP A 273 -17.76 -34.82 15.67
C ASP A 273 -18.32 -33.55 15.02
N ASP A 274 -18.19 -32.41 15.71
CA ASP A 274 -18.54 -31.10 15.14
C ASP A 274 -17.61 -30.02 15.75
N SER A 275 -16.32 -30.15 15.48
CA SER A 275 -15.32 -29.11 15.74
C SER A 275 -14.95 -28.45 14.42
N SER A 276 -15.71 -27.41 14.06
CA SER A 276 -15.38 -26.54 12.93
C SER A 276 -14.06 -25.82 13.15
N ASP A 277 -13.16 -26.02 12.19
CA ASP A 277 -11.86 -25.43 12.06
C ASP A 277 -11.94 -23.89 12.07
N ILE A 278 -11.42 -23.27 13.13
CA ILE A 278 -11.00 -21.88 13.11
C ILE A 278 -9.55 -21.88 12.62
N GLU A 279 -9.36 -21.69 11.32
CA GLU A 279 -8.05 -21.38 10.75
C GLU A 279 -7.58 -20.03 11.28
N VAL A 280 -6.74 -20.08 12.32
CA VAL A 280 -5.93 -18.95 12.76
C VAL A 280 -4.83 -18.77 11.72
N GLY A 281 -5.09 -17.91 10.73
CA GLY A 281 -4.12 -17.52 9.71
C GLY A 281 -2.80 -17.09 10.32
N GLN A 282 -1.75 -17.85 10.02
CA GLN A 282 -0.39 -17.63 10.46
C GLN A 282 0.12 -16.27 9.99
N MET A 283 0.53 -15.45 10.95
CA MET A 283 1.27 -14.22 10.74
C MET A 283 2.73 -14.59 10.42
N GLN A 284 3.09 -14.70 9.14
CA GLN A 284 4.50 -14.80 8.75
C GLN A 284 5.04 -13.41 8.41
N CYS A 285 6.03 -13.01 9.21
CA CYS A 285 6.79 -11.78 9.05
C CYS A 285 8.01 -12.11 8.19
N TRP A 286 8.10 -11.56 6.98
CA TRP A 286 9.30 -11.65 6.15
C TRP A 286 9.90 -10.26 5.94
N TYR A 287 11.11 -10.09 6.45
CA TYR A 287 12.05 -9.02 6.09
C TYR A 287 12.74 -9.45 4.78
N TYR A 288 12.78 -8.57 3.78
CA TYR A 288 13.72 -8.76 2.66
C TYR A 288 14.51 -7.48 2.42
N ALA A 289 15.82 -7.58 2.64
CA ALA A 289 16.83 -6.63 2.21
C ALA A 289 17.14 -6.89 0.73
N GLY A 290 17.26 -5.82 -0.06
CA GLY A 290 17.35 -5.90 -1.51
C GLY A 290 18.59 -6.62 -2.06
N SER A 291 18.48 -6.99 -3.33
CA SER A 291 19.64 -7.13 -4.22
C SER A 291 19.32 -6.38 -5.52
N THR A 292 20.13 -5.36 -5.81
CA THR A 292 20.15 -4.67 -7.10
C THR A 292 21.31 -5.24 -7.92
N ASP A 293 21.02 -6.15 -8.83
CA ASP A 293 21.94 -6.48 -9.92
C ASP A 293 21.55 -5.66 -11.15
N ALA A 294 22.15 -4.46 -11.24
CA ALA A 294 22.18 -3.67 -12.46
C ALA A 294 23.36 -4.14 -13.30
N SER A 295 23.10 -5.03 -14.27
CA SER A 295 24.02 -5.28 -15.38
C SER A 295 23.88 -4.15 -16.40
N LEU A 296 24.73 -3.14 -16.26
CA LEU A 296 25.03 -2.15 -17.29
C LEU A 296 25.78 -2.85 -18.44
N SER A 297 25.10 -3.08 -19.56
CA SER A 297 25.77 -3.30 -20.85
C SER A 297 26.02 -1.94 -21.48
N SER A 298 27.30 -1.61 -21.58
CA SER A 298 27.83 -0.49 -22.33
C SER A 298 27.98 -0.90 -23.80
N ASP A 299 27.12 -0.40 -24.67
CA ASP A 299 27.43 -0.31 -26.09
C ASP A 299 27.46 1.17 -26.49
N SER A 300 28.68 1.66 -26.56
CA SER A 300 29.10 2.78 -27.38
C SER A 300 29.00 2.36 -28.85
N ASP A 301 28.32 3.14 -29.69
CA ASP A 301 28.90 3.47 -30.99
C ASP A 301 28.34 4.75 -31.60
N LEU A 302 29.28 5.48 -32.19
CA LEU A 302 29.17 6.77 -32.83
C LEU A 302 28.52 6.63 -34.22
N THR A 303 27.78 7.65 -34.65
CA THR A 303 28.14 8.40 -35.87
C THR A 303 27.32 9.68 -35.95
N SER A 304 28.04 10.79 -35.93
CA SER A 304 27.63 12.12 -36.35
C SER A 304 27.48 12.17 -37.87
N GLU A 305 26.33 12.64 -38.37
CA GLU A 305 26.23 13.25 -39.69
C GLU A 305 25.75 14.69 -39.54
N SER A 306 26.70 15.60 -39.71
CA SER A 306 26.49 17.00 -40.04
C SER A 306 26.05 17.09 -41.51
N GLY A 307 24.85 17.60 -41.76
CA GLY A 307 24.38 17.97 -43.10
C GLY A 307 23.95 19.42 -43.11
N ASP A 308 24.83 20.27 -43.65
CA ASP A 308 24.53 21.62 -44.13
C ASP A 308 23.55 21.55 -45.32
N SER A 309 22.48 22.35 -45.27
CA SER A 309 21.83 23.08 -46.39
C SER A 309 20.67 23.91 -45.87
#